data_AF-A0A2L0N9E9-F1
#
_entry.id   AF-A0A2L0N9E9-F1
#
_cell.length_a   1.000
_cell.length_b   1.000
_cell.length_c   1.000
_cell.angle_alpha   90.00
_cell.angle_beta   90.00
_cell.angle_gamma   90.00
#
_symmetry.space_group_name_H-M   'P 1'
#
loop_
_entity.id
_entity.type
_entity.pdbx_description
1 polymer ?
#
loop_
_entity_poly.entity_id
_entity_poly.type
_entity_poly.pdbx_seq_one_letter_code
_entity_poly.pdbx_strand_id
1 'polypeptide(L)'
;MSVTRVLVRMYPESFRDRWGSALEADAQSAGWRSWPSLLATVIDLWLHPVVWPAASASQRRYRAATMALTVTLTIWVVGRAAAASHSPLSQQYHPTWSLTNCAELMLLGMVLVLPLPRLTWHAVTTLLRRTFLALAAPAILGIGAIVFVHSVDPAVMSKSRLLVTSCYWLTLTLGAIQVSRIISSLDASVTVPPHPARLRLGIAVLAVGGALASWISLSSAVSTEGLDLLSAATGVCLLILTSIFFSTLRDLGNC
;
A
#
# COMPACT_ATOMS: atom_id res chain seq x y z
N MET A 1 -29.26 4.00 -8.40
CA MET A 1 -28.15 3.04 -8.56
C MET A 1 -28.29 1.97 -7.50
N SER A 2 -28.30 0.68 -7.85
CA SER A 2 -28.38 -0.39 -6.85
C SER A 2 -27.04 -0.53 -6.10
N VAL A 3 -27.09 -0.83 -4.81
CA VAL A 3 -25.90 -1.06 -3.97
C VAL A 3 -25.05 -2.19 -4.56
N THR A 4 -25.69 -3.22 -5.12
CA THR A 4 -25.04 -4.31 -5.85
C THR A 4 -24.16 -3.81 -7.00
N ARG A 5 -24.64 -2.87 -7.82
CA ARG A 5 -23.85 -2.31 -8.92
C ARG A 5 -22.67 -1.48 -8.43
N VAL A 6 -22.81 -0.82 -7.27
CA VAL A 6 -21.70 -0.11 -6.63
C VAL A 6 -20.64 -1.09 -6.13
N LEU A 7 -21.04 -2.18 -5.47
CA LEU A 7 -20.13 -3.24 -5.01
C LEU A 7 -19.41 -3.93 -6.18
N VAL A 8 -20.14 -4.27 -7.25
CA VAL A 8 -19.53 -4.86 -8.45
C VAL A 8 -18.55 -3.89 -9.12
N ARG A 9 -18.84 -2.58 -9.11
CA ARG A 9 -17.90 -1.55 -9.60
C ARG A 9 -16.61 -1.43 -8.79
N MET A 10 -16.59 -1.91 -7.54
CA MET A 10 -15.37 -1.94 -6.74
C MET A 10 -14.42 -3.05 -7.18
N TYR A 11 -14.86 -4.04 -7.96
CA TYR A 11 -13.95 -5.06 -8.49
C TYR A 11 -12.95 -4.44 -9.50
N PRO A 12 -11.73 -5.00 -9.58
CA PRO A 12 -10.75 -4.65 -10.59
C PRO A 12 -11.33 -4.75 -12.00
N GLU A 13 -10.94 -3.83 -12.89
CA GLU A 13 -11.48 -3.73 -14.25
C GLU A 13 -11.40 -5.05 -15.03
N SER A 14 -10.23 -5.69 -15.06
CA SER A 14 -10.06 -6.98 -15.74
C SER A 14 -10.94 -8.11 -15.20
N PHE A 15 -11.39 -8.01 -13.95
CA PHE A 15 -12.31 -8.98 -13.35
C PHE A 15 -13.77 -8.63 -13.71
N ARG A 16 -14.12 -7.34 -13.67
CA ARG A 16 -15.43 -6.84 -14.09
C ARG A 16 -15.71 -7.12 -15.56
N ASP A 17 -14.73 -6.94 -16.42
CA ASP A 17 -14.90 -7.16 -17.87
C ASP A 17 -15.20 -8.63 -18.19
N ARG A 18 -14.66 -9.55 -17.38
CA ARG A 18 -14.79 -10.99 -17.60
C ARG A 18 -15.98 -11.62 -16.87
N TRP A 19 -16.29 -11.16 -15.66
CA TRP A 19 -17.29 -11.79 -14.79
C TRP A 19 -18.29 -10.83 -14.14
N GLY A 20 -18.21 -9.53 -14.43
CA GLY A 20 -19.04 -8.52 -13.76
C GLY A 20 -20.54 -8.71 -13.98
N SER A 21 -20.96 -9.14 -15.17
CA SER A 21 -22.38 -9.41 -15.48
C SER A 21 -22.93 -10.62 -14.71
N ALA A 22 -22.13 -11.68 -14.60
CA ALA A 22 -22.50 -12.88 -13.82
C ALA A 22 -22.56 -12.56 -12.32
N LEU A 23 -21.58 -11.82 -11.78
CA LEU A 23 -21.58 -11.37 -10.39
C LEU A 23 -22.75 -10.45 -10.06
N GLU A 24 -23.14 -9.55 -10.97
CA GLU A 24 -24.30 -8.69 -10.77
C GLU A 24 -25.60 -9.51 -10.75
N ALA A 25 -25.72 -10.55 -11.58
CA ALA A 25 -26.87 -11.46 -11.58
C ALA A 25 -26.95 -12.32 -10.29
N ASP A 26 -25.82 -12.89 -9.85
CA ASP A 26 -25.74 -13.70 -8.62
C ASP A 26 -25.97 -12.86 -7.36
N ALA A 27 -25.43 -11.64 -7.33
CA ALA A 27 -25.63 -10.74 -6.20
C ALA A 27 -27.07 -10.16 -6.15
N GLN A 28 -27.73 -10.02 -7.31
CA GLN A 28 -29.14 -9.65 -7.37
C GLN A 28 -30.06 -10.79 -6.89
N SER A 29 -29.73 -12.04 -7.21
CA SER A 29 -30.51 -13.22 -6.76
C SER A 29 -30.33 -13.52 -5.27
N ALA A 30 -29.12 -13.32 -4.73
CA ALA A 30 -28.82 -13.53 -3.30
C ALA A 30 -29.25 -12.36 -2.40
N GLY A 31 -29.52 -11.19 -2.97
CA GLY A 31 -29.96 -9.99 -2.24
C GLY A 31 -28.93 -9.46 -1.23
N TRP A 32 -29.40 -8.67 -0.26
CA TRP A 32 -28.55 -7.93 0.69
C TRP A 32 -27.67 -8.81 1.59
N ARG A 33 -28.04 -10.08 1.79
CA ARG A 33 -27.27 -11.05 2.61
C ARG A 33 -25.91 -11.38 2.01
N SER A 34 -25.73 -11.19 0.70
CA SER A 34 -24.46 -11.41 0.00
C SER A 34 -23.49 -10.22 0.06
N TRP A 35 -23.92 -9.05 0.53
CA TRP A 35 -23.07 -7.85 0.48
C TRP A 35 -21.79 -7.97 1.31
N PRO A 36 -21.79 -8.52 2.54
CA PRO A 36 -20.56 -8.68 3.31
C PRO A 36 -19.58 -9.64 2.65
N SER A 37 -20.06 -10.75 2.08
CA SER A 37 -19.20 -11.71 1.38
C SER A 37 -18.65 -11.15 0.08
N LEU A 38 -19.45 -10.38 -0.68
CA LEU A 38 -18.97 -9.64 -1.85
C LEU A 38 -17.90 -8.62 -1.46
N LEU A 39 -18.10 -7.87 -0.38
CA LEU A 39 -17.13 -6.88 0.08
C LEU A 39 -15.84 -7.54 0.57
N ALA A 40 -15.93 -8.67 1.29
CA ALA A 40 -14.79 -9.49 1.64
C ALA A 40 -14.05 -10.02 0.41
N THR A 41 -14.79 -10.45 -0.62
CA THR A 41 -14.22 -10.94 -1.89
C THR A 41 -13.57 -9.81 -2.69
N VAL A 42 -14.16 -8.61 -2.71
CA VAL A 42 -13.55 -7.41 -3.31
C VAL A 42 -12.22 -7.12 -2.64
N ILE A 43 -12.20 -7.06 -1.31
CA ILE A 43 -10.98 -6.80 -0.55
C ILE A 43 -9.95 -7.89 -0.85
N ASP A 44 -10.31 -9.15 -0.71
CA ASP A 44 -9.42 -10.29 -0.97
C ASP A 44 -8.83 -10.26 -2.38
N LEU A 45 -9.66 -9.96 -3.39
CA LEU A 45 -9.23 -9.85 -4.77
C LEU A 45 -8.28 -8.67 -4.98
N TRP A 46 -8.50 -7.53 -4.32
CA TRP A 46 -7.57 -6.40 -4.34
C TRP A 46 -6.23 -6.70 -3.65
N LEU A 47 -6.23 -7.57 -2.64
CA LEU A 47 -5.03 -8.02 -1.95
C LEU A 47 -4.28 -9.11 -2.75
N HIS A 48 -4.95 -9.85 -3.63
CA HIS A 48 -4.37 -10.91 -4.45
C HIS A 48 -4.42 -10.64 -5.97
N PRO A 49 -3.81 -9.56 -6.49
CA PRO A 49 -3.91 -9.23 -7.91
C PRO A 49 -3.15 -10.17 -8.84
N VAL A 50 -2.40 -11.14 -8.31
CA VAL A 50 -1.87 -12.27 -9.09
C VAL A 50 -3.00 -13.17 -9.61
N VAL A 51 -4.11 -13.30 -8.88
CA VAL A 51 -5.27 -14.11 -9.31
C VAL A 51 -6.15 -13.41 -10.36
N TRP A 52 -5.89 -12.14 -10.66
CA TRP A 52 -6.65 -11.43 -11.69
C TRP A 52 -6.40 -12.05 -13.07
N PRO A 53 -7.41 -12.07 -13.97
CA PRO A 53 -7.27 -12.60 -15.33
C PRO A 53 -6.17 -11.91 -16.10
N ALA A 54 -5.09 -12.61 -16.43
CA ALA A 54 -3.97 -12.06 -17.18
C ALA A 54 -3.85 -12.78 -18.53
N ALA A 55 -3.72 -12.01 -19.60
CA ALA A 55 -3.49 -12.52 -20.94
C ALA A 55 -2.04 -13.01 -21.13
N SER A 56 -1.11 -12.62 -20.25
CA SER A 56 0.31 -12.97 -20.36
C SER A 56 1.04 -13.03 -19.00
N ALA A 57 2.18 -13.71 -18.96
CA ALA A 57 3.05 -13.78 -17.79
C ALA A 57 3.69 -12.43 -17.42
N SER A 58 3.89 -11.52 -18.37
CA SER A 58 4.34 -10.15 -18.10
C SER A 58 3.27 -9.35 -17.37
N GLN A 59 1.99 -9.48 -17.77
CA GLN A 59 0.88 -8.81 -17.10
C GLN A 59 0.70 -9.29 -15.65
N ARG A 60 0.89 -10.59 -15.36
CA ARG A 60 0.90 -11.10 -13.98
C ARG A 60 2.00 -10.47 -13.13
N ARG A 61 3.21 -10.33 -13.68
CA ARG A 61 4.35 -9.70 -12.99
C ARG A 61 4.12 -8.23 -12.69
N TYR A 62 3.50 -7.48 -13.60
CA TYR A 62 3.10 -6.10 -13.35
C TYR A 62 2.12 -5.99 -12.19
N ARG A 63 1.10 -6.85 -12.17
CA ARG A 63 0.10 -6.85 -11.08
C ARG A 63 0.70 -7.20 -9.73
N ALA A 64 1.56 -8.21 -9.69
CA ALA A 64 2.32 -8.56 -8.49
C ALA A 64 3.18 -7.38 -8.01
N ALA A 65 3.81 -6.64 -8.94
CA ALA A 65 4.60 -5.47 -8.59
C ALA A 65 3.74 -4.32 -8.02
N THR A 66 2.62 -4.01 -8.68
CA THR A 66 1.65 -2.99 -8.22
C THR A 66 1.12 -3.31 -6.84
N MET A 67 0.79 -4.58 -6.59
CA MET A 67 0.39 -5.05 -5.27
C MET A 67 1.47 -4.79 -4.25
N ALA A 68 2.68 -5.26 -4.53
CA ALA A 68 3.71 -5.26 -3.51
C ALA A 68 4.02 -3.82 -3.09
N LEU A 69 4.08 -2.91 -4.07
CA LEU A 69 4.23 -1.47 -3.83
C LEU A 69 3.06 -0.88 -3.04
N THR A 70 1.81 -1.25 -3.35
CA THR A 70 0.63 -0.75 -2.63
C THR A 70 0.59 -1.24 -1.18
N VAL A 71 0.87 -2.52 -0.95
CA VAL A 71 0.94 -3.12 0.39
C VAL A 71 2.09 -2.51 1.18
N THR A 72 3.27 -2.32 0.57
CA THR A 72 4.41 -1.66 1.21
C THR A 72 4.10 -0.22 1.61
N LEU A 73 3.47 0.57 0.72
CA LEU A 73 3.05 1.93 1.04
C LEU A 73 2.04 1.95 2.19
N THR A 74 1.12 0.99 2.23
CA THR A 74 0.14 0.84 3.31
C THR A 74 0.83 0.51 4.64
N ILE A 75 1.72 -0.48 4.65
CA ILE A 75 2.56 -0.83 5.81
C ILE A 75 3.33 0.40 6.30
N TRP A 76 3.92 1.17 5.38
CA TRP A 76 4.67 2.37 5.72
C TRP A 76 3.79 3.45 6.35
N VAL A 77 2.61 3.73 5.80
CA VAL A 77 1.66 4.70 6.38
C VAL A 77 1.19 4.25 7.77
N VAL A 78 0.81 2.98 7.93
CA VAL A 78 0.38 2.41 9.22
C VAL A 78 1.50 2.46 10.26
N GLY A 79 2.72 2.06 9.88
CA GLY A 79 3.88 2.11 10.75
C GLY A 79 4.22 3.53 11.18
N ARG A 80 4.12 4.51 10.27
CA ARG A 80 4.29 5.94 10.60
C ARG A 80 3.19 6.45 11.54
N ALA A 81 1.94 6.00 11.37
CA ALA A 81 0.84 6.37 12.26
C ALA A 81 1.07 5.84 13.68
N ALA A 82 1.50 4.59 13.80
CA ALA A 82 1.82 3.99 15.09
C ALA A 82 3.00 4.68 15.77
N ALA A 83 4.08 4.98 15.04
CA ALA A 83 5.23 5.71 15.56
C ALA A 83 4.87 7.14 16.04
N ALA A 84 3.88 7.78 15.41
CA ALA A 84 3.41 9.10 15.81
C ALA A 84 2.49 9.10 17.04
N SER A 85 1.98 7.94 17.47
CA SER A 85 0.89 7.84 18.46
C SER A 85 1.32 7.94 19.94
N HIS A 86 2.51 8.44 20.27
CA HIS A 86 3.06 8.48 21.65
C HIS A 86 3.04 7.13 22.40
N SER A 87 2.84 6.02 21.69
CA SER A 87 2.86 4.66 22.23
C SER A 87 4.30 4.26 22.64
N PRO A 88 4.50 3.28 23.53
CA PRO A 88 5.82 2.71 23.85
C PRO A 88 6.69 2.38 22.61
N LEU A 89 6.07 2.10 21.47
CA LEU A 89 6.70 2.04 20.14
C LEU A 89 7.61 3.23 19.79
N SER A 90 7.25 4.42 20.24
CA SER A 90 7.98 5.68 19.99
C SER A 90 9.16 5.91 20.95
N GLN A 91 9.19 5.18 22.07
CA GLN A 91 10.17 5.35 23.15
C GLN A 91 11.14 4.16 23.26
N GLN A 92 10.78 2.99 22.72
CA GLN A 92 11.61 1.80 22.80
C GLN A 92 12.73 1.81 21.76
N TYR A 93 13.95 2.01 22.27
CA TYR A 93 15.18 1.64 21.59
C TYR A 93 15.29 0.11 21.54
N HIS A 94 14.96 -0.50 20.41
CA HIS A 94 15.39 -1.88 20.17
C HIS A 94 16.91 -1.89 19.91
N PRO A 95 17.72 -2.67 20.67
CA PRO A 95 19.19 -2.59 20.58
C PRO A 95 19.77 -3.03 19.23
N THR A 96 19.00 -3.76 18.43
CA THR A 96 19.49 -4.45 17.22
C THR A 96 18.86 -3.97 15.92
N TRP A 97 17.57 -3.55 15.92
CA TRP A 97 16.85 -3.14 14.71
C TRP A 97 15.85 -2.02 14.99
N SER A 98 15.93 -0.93 14.21
CA SER A 98 14.96 0.17 14.27
C SER A 98 13.89 0.04 13.18
N LEU A 99 12.72 0.66 13.38
CA LEU A 99 11.70 0.80 12.33
C LEU A 99 12.25 1.52 11.09
N THR A 100 13.25 2.38 11.25
CA THR A 100 13.97 3.03 10.15
C THR A 100 14.72 2.01 9.29
N ASN A 101 15.44 1.07 9.91
CA ASN A 101 16.14 0.00 9.18
C ASN A 101 15.14 -0.89 8.42
N CYS A 102 13.98 -1.16 9.01
CA CYS A 102 12.90 -1.87 8.31
C CYS A 102 12.40 -1.06 7.10
N ALA A 103 12.22 0.25 7.23
CA ALA A 103 11.81 1.12 6.13
C ALA A 103 12.85 1.17 5.00
N GLU A 104 14.14 1.20 5.33
CA GLU A 104 15.23 1.12 4.34
C GLU A 104 15.22 -0.21 3.58
N LEU A 105 15.02 -1.32 4.30
CA LEU A 105 14.89 -2.64 3.70
C LEU A 105 13.66 -2.70 2.78
N MET A 106 12.54 -2.13 3.20
CA MET A 106 11.34 -2.04 2.37
C MET A 106 11.56 -1.13 1.14
N LEU A 107 12.32 -0.03 1.27
CA LEU A 107 12.71 0.81 0.13
C LEU A 107 13.53 0.03 -0.88
N LEU A 108 14.51 -0.76 -0.43
CA LEU A 108 15.27 -1.66 -1.29
C LEU A 108 14.35 -2.65 -2.02
N GLY A 109 13.41 -3.28 -1.29
CA GLY A 109 12.41 -4.17 -1.87
C GLY A 109 11.54 -3.48 -2.92
N MET A 110 11.08 -2.25 -2.67
CA MET A 110 10.31 -1.46 -3.64
C MET A 110 11.12 -1.17 -4.90
N VAL A 111 12.40 -0.79 -4.77
CA VAL A 111 13.30 -0.56 -5.91
C VAL A 111 13.46 -1.84 -6.73
N LEU A 112 13.58 -2.99 -6.08
CA LEU A 112 13.67 -4.29 -6.77
C LEU A 112 12.36 -4.63 -7.50
N VAL A 113 11.21 -4.34 -6.92
CA VAL A 113 9.90 -4.64 -7.53
C VAL A 113 9.53 -3.66 -8.65
N LEU A 114 10.02 -2.42 -8.59
CA LEU A 114 9.59 -1.34 -9.49
C LEU A 114 9.82 -1.71 -10.97
N PRO A 115 8.77 -1.63 -11.82
CA PRO A 115 8.94 -1.81 -13.26
C PRO A 115 9.85 -0.70 -13.78
N LEU A 116 10.88 -1.09 -14.53
CA LEU A 116 11.82 -0.11 -15.08
C LEU A 116 11.17 0.61 -16.26
N PRO A 117 11.32 1.95 -16.35
CA PRO A 117 10.97 2.65 -17.57
C PRO A 117 11.80 2.10 -18.71
N ARG A 118 11.22 2.00 -19.90
CA ARG A 118 12.03 1.82 -21.11
C ARG A 118 12.99 3.02 -21.18
N LEU A 119 14.26 2.79 -21.48
CA LEU A 119 15.31 3.81 -21.62
C LEU A 119 15.11 4.67 -22.89
N THR A 120 13.86 4.97 -23.24
CA THR A 120 13.50 5.91 -24.28
C THR A 120 13.15 7.23 -23.62
N TRP A 121 13.65 8.32 -24.19
CA TRP A 121 13.41 9.67 -23.66
C TRP A 121 11.92 9.94 -23.45
N HIS A 122 11.09 9.57 -24.43
CA HIS A 122 9.65 9.76 -24.37
C HIS A 122 8.96 9.01 -23.22
N ALA A 123 9.38 7.78 -22.92
CA ALA A 123 8.83 7.01 -21.81
C ALA A 123 9.21 7.63 -20.46
N VAL A 124 10.47 8.05 -20.32
CA VAL A 124 10.98 8.71 -19.12
C VAL A 124 10.27 10.06 -18.89
N THR A 125 10.14 10.91 -19.93
CA THR A 125 9.46 12.21 -19.79
C THR A 125 7.98 12.05 -19.50
N THR A 126 7.31 11.07 -20.10
CA THR A 126 5.88 10.82 -19.86
C THR A 126 5.65 10.34 -18.44
N LEU A 127 6.50 9.43 -17.95
CA LEU A 127 6.46 8.96 -16.58
C LEU A 127 6.72 10.11 -15.59
N LEU A 128 7.80 10.87 -15.79
CA LEU A 128 8.14 12.02 -14.95
C LEU A 128 7.02 13.05 -14.92
N ARG A 129 6.44 13.40 -16.08
CA ARG A 129 5.34 14.36 -16.15
C ARG A 129 4.09 13.86 -15.44
N ARG A 130 3.71 12.58 -15.63
CA ARG A 130 2.56 11.99 -14.93
C ARG A 130 2.78 11.95 -13.43
N THR A 131 3.95 11.52 -12.99
CA THR A 131 4.34 11.51 -11.57
C THR A 131 4.31 12.91 -10.98
N PHE A 132 4.91 13.89 -11.68
CA PHE A 132 4.91 15.29 -11.26
C PHE A 132 3.49 15.83 -11.10
N LEU A 133 2.63 15.66 -12.11
CA LEU A 133 1.25 16.15 -12.07
C LEU A 133 0.41 15.45 -10.99
N ALA A 134 0.58 14.15 -10.81
CA ALA A 134 -0.18 13.38 -9.83
C ALA A 134 0.26 13.65 -8.39
N LEU A 135 1.55 13.95 -8.17
CA LEU A 135 2.13 14.21 -6.85
C LEU A 135 2.23 15.70 -6.51
N ALA A 136 2.03 16.62 -7.45
CA ALA A 136 2.11 18.06 -7.19
C ALA A 136 1.14 18.49 -6.08
N ALA A 137 -0.13 18.09 -6.16
CA ALA A 137 -1.13 18.45 -5.16
C ALA A 137 -0.80 17.88 -3.77
N PRO A 138 -0.52 16.57 -3.60
CA PRO A 138 -0.02 16.04 -2.32
C PRO A 138 1.25 16.76 -1.84
N ALA A 139 2.24 16.98 -2.71
CA ALA A 139 3.49 17.63 -2.33
C ALA A 139 3.28 19.05 -1.83
N ILE A 140 2.46 19.86 -2.51
CA ILE A 140 2.13 21.23 -2.09
C ILE A 140 1.43 21.23 -0.73
N LEU A 141 0.45 20.34 -0.51
CA LEU A 141 -0.24 20.22 0.78
C LEU A 141 0.72 19.81 1.90
N GLY A 142 1.58 18.82 1.65
CA GLY A 142 2.56 18.35 2.64
C GLY A 142 3.61 19.39 2.97
N ILE A 143 4.21 20.02 1.96
CA ILE A 143 5.18 21.12 2.14
C ILE A 143 4.50 22.27 2.87
N GLY A 144 3.29 22.65 2.47
CA GLY A 144 2.50 23.69 3.13
C GLY A 144 2.27 23.38 4.61
N ALA A 145 1.86 22.16 4.96
CA ALA A 145 1.68 21.73 6.34
C ALA A 145 2.99 21.80 7.14
N ILE A 146 4.12 21.34 6.57
CA ILE A 146 5.43 21.38 7.23
C ILE A 146 5.90 22.83 7.43
N VAL A 147 5.84 23.66 6.39
CA VAL A 147 6.23 25.07 6.46
C VAL A 147 5.36 25.80 7.49
N PHE A 148 4.06 25.54 7.51
CA PHE A 148 3.15 26.12 8.49
C PHE A 148 3.52 25.74 9.93
N VAL A 149 3.92 24.47 10.18
CA VAL A 149 4.40 24.03 11.49
C VAL A 149 5.64 24.81 11.95
N HIS A 150 6.57 25.11 11.04
CA HIS A 150 7.84 25.75 11.37
C HIS A 150 7.78 27.28 11.39
N SER A 151 6.71 27.89 10.86
CA SER A 151 6.61 29.35 10.69
C SER A 151 5.63 30.03 11.64
N VAL A 152 4.79 29.27 12.34
CA VAL A 152 3.68 29.81 13.14
C VAL A 152 3.97 29.68 14.63
N ASP A 153 3.61 30.72 15.38
CA ASP A 153 3.77 30.74 16.83
C ASP A 153 3.07 29.56 17.52
N PRO A 154 3.65 29.00 18.61
CA PRO A 154 3.09 27.85 19.32
C PRO A 154 1.64 28.05 19.80
N ALA A 155 1.27 29.28 20.15
CA ALA A 155 -0.09 29.62 20.58
C ALA A 155 -1.13 29.46 19.46
N VAL A 156 -0.79 29.85 18.23
CA VAL A 156 -1.66 29.67 17.06
C VAL A 156 -1.64 28.21 16.62
N MET A 157 -0.48 27.56 16.70
CA MET A 157 -0.31 26.13 16.38
C MET A 157 -1.25 25.23 17.19
N SER A 158 -1.48 25.56 18.47
CA SER A 158 -2.37 24.79 19.34
C SER A 158 -3.80 24.69 18.78
N LYS A 159 -4.30 25.76 18.16
CA LYS A 159 -5.65 25.84 17.56
C LYS A 159 -5.73 25.12 16.21
N SER A 160 -4.65 25.14 15.44
CA SER A 160 -4.59 24.54 14.10
C SER A 160 -4.04 23.11 14.07
N ARG A 161 -3.61 22.56 15.21
CA ARG A 161 -2.93 21.25 15.31
C ARG A 161 -3.72 20.12 14.65
N LEU A 162 -5.04 20.06 14.86
CA LEU A 162 -5.88 19.03 14.26
C LEU A 162 -5.88 19.17 12.74
N LEU A 163 -6.10 20.38 12.23
CA LEU A 163 -6.16 20.66 10.79
C LEU A 163 -4.84 20.31 10.10
N VAL A 164 -3.71 20.71 10.68
CA VAL A 164 -2.37 20.43 10.15
C VAL A 164 -2.08 18.93 10.17
N THR A 165 -2.41 18.25 11.28
CA THR A 165 -2.28 16.79 11.40
C THR A 165 -3.14 16.07 10.36
N SER A 166 -4.40 16.47 10.20
CA SER A 166 -5.29 15.93 9.17
C SER A 166 -4.74 16.18 7.76
N CYS A 167 -4.22 17.38 7.49
CA CYS A 167 -3.63 17.73 6.19
C CYS A 167 -2.39 16.87 5.88
N TYR A 168 -1.54 16.63 6.89
CA TYR A 168 -0.38 15.75 6.77
C TYR A 168 -0.78 14.30 6.46
N TRP A 169 -1.72 13.70 7.21
CA TRP A 169 -2.20 12.34 6.94
C TRP A 169 -2.93 12.22 5.59
N LEU A 170 -3.72 13.23 5.24
CA LEU A 170 -4.41 13.30 3.96
C LEU A 170 -3.40 13.37 2.81
N THR A 171 -2.30 14.10 2.99
CA THR A 171 -1.21 14.14 2.01
C THR A 171 -0.55 12.77 1.82
N LEU A 172 -0.23 12.05 2.90
CA LEU A 172 0.39 10.73 2.82
C LEU A 172 -0.52 9.70 2.14
N THR A 173 -1.80 9.70 2.51
CA THR A 173 -2.80 8.79 1.94
C THR A 173 -3.07 9.09 0.47
N LEU A 174 -3.23 10.36 0.08
CA LEU A 174 -3.34 10.76 -1.32
C LEU A 174 -2.06 10.40 -2.09
N GLY A 175 -0.88 10.65 -1.52
CA GLY A 175 0.40 10.28 -2.12
C GLY A 175 0.46 8.77 -2.42
N ALA A 176 0.12 7.94 -1.44
CA ALA A 176 0.09 6.49 -1.60
C ALA A 176 -0.90 6.06 -2.70
N ILE A 177 -2.13 6.61 -2.70
CA ILE A 177 -3.14 6.33 -3.72
C ILE A 177 -2.61 6.72 -5.11
N GLN A 178 -2.02 7.91 -5.25
CA GLN A 178 -1.55 8.42 -6.53
C GLN A 178 -0.37 7.59 -7.05
N VAL A 179 0.57 7.19 -6.19
CA VAL A 179 1.66 6.27 -6.55
C VAL A 179 1.09 4.93 -7.03
N SER A 180 0.18 4.32 -6.27
CA SER A 180 -0.48 3.07 -6.67
C SER A 180 -1.21 3.20 -8.01
N ARG A 181 -1.88 4.33 -8.28
CA ARG A 181 -2.56 4.61 -9.55
C ARG A 181 -1.59 4.82 -10.70
N ILE A 182 -0.49 5.54 -10.48
CA ILE A 182 0.56 5.69 -11.49
C ILE A 182 1.04 4.31 -11.89
N ILE A 183 1.44 3.48 -10.90
CA ILE A 183 1.99 2.14 -11.13
C ILE A 183 0.97 1.24 -11.84
N SER A 184 -0.31 1.25 -11.42
CA SER A 184 -1.35 0.43 -12.06
C SER A 184 -1.67 0.86 -13.49
N SER A 185 -1.47 2.14 -13.82
CA SER A 185 -1.67 2.69 -15.16
C SER A 185 -0.47 2.54 -16.11
N LEU A 186 0.63 1.94 -15.64
CA LEU A 186 1.82 1.71 -16.47
C LEU A 186 1.52 0.64 -17.51
N ASP A 187 1.52 1.07 -18.77
CA ASP A 187 1.31 0.20 -19.92
C ASP A 187 2.63 -0.42 -20.39
N ALA A 188 2.53 -1.58 -21.03
CA ALA A 188 3.65 -2.33 -21.60
C ALA A 188 4.41 -1.53 -22.69
N SER A 189 3.80 -0.48 -23.24
CA SER A 189 4.42 0.47 -24.17
C SER A 189 5.47 1.38 -23.52
N VAL A 190 5.37 1.65 -22.21
CA VAL A 190 6.22 2.62 -21.48
C VAL A 190 7.23 1.93 -20.56
N THR A 191 6.90 0.75 -20.04
CA THR A 191 7.73 0.04 -19.07
C THR A 191 8.14 -1.36 -19.52
N VAL A 192 9.23 -1.87 -18.93
CA VAL A 192 9.66 -3.26 -19.09
C VAL A 192 9.20 -4.04 -17.85
N PRO A 193 8.52 -5.19 -18.02
CA PRO A 193 8.09 -6.00 -16.88
C PRO A 193 9.31 -6.44 -16.05
N PRO A 194 9.22 -6.45 -14.71
CA PRO A 194 10.35 -6.85 -13.88
C PRO A 194 10.74 -8.30 -14.19
N HIS A 195 12.05 -8.56 -14.15
CA HIS A 195 12.57 -9.93 -14.29
C HIS A 195 12.01 -10.81 -13.16
N PRO A 196 11.55 -12.04 -13.42
CA PRO A 196 10.91 -12.88 -12.40
C PRO A 196 11.77 -13.08 -11.15
N ALA A 197 13.07 -13.32 -11.30
CA ALA A 197 13.99 -13.45 -10.17
C ALA A 197 14.11 -12.17 -9.34
N ARG A 198 14.19 -11.00 -10.00
CA ARG A 198 14.26 -9.69 -9.34
C ARG A 198 12.96 -9.37 -8.60
N LEU A 199 11.81 -9.69 -9.21
CA LEU A 199 10.51 -9.54 -8.59
C LEU A 199 10.35 -10.43 -7.35
N ARG A 200 10.72 -11.72 -7.44
CA ARG A 200 10.69 -12.64 -6.30
C ARG A 200 11.62 -12.17 -5.18
N LEU A 201 12.85 -11.75 -5.52
CA LEU A 201 13.78 -11.18 -4.54
C LEU A 201 13.21 -9.92 -3.88
N GLY A 202 12.65 -9.01 -4.68
CA GLY A 202 12.04 -7.78 -4.17
C GLY A 202 10.89 -8.06 -3.21
N ILE A 203 9.97 -8.95 -3.57
CA ILE A 203 8.85 -9.34 -2.69
C ILE A 203 9.36 -10.05 -1.44
N ALA A 204 10.40 -10.88 -1.53
CA ALA A 204 11.01 -11.52 -0.36
C ALA A 204 11.64 -10.48 0.60
N VAL A 205 12.35 -9.49 0.06
CA VAL A 205 12.92 -8.38 0.84
C VAL A 205 11.80 -7.57 1.52
N LEU A 206 10.71 -7.29 0.80
CA LEU A 206 9.52 -6.63 1.36
C LEU A 206 8.86 -7.46 2.48
N ALA A 207 8.75 -8.78 2.29
CA ALA A 207 8.20 -9.69 3.28
C ALA A 207 9.03 -9.71 4.57
N VAL A 208 10.36 -9.77 4.44
CA VAL A 208 11.27 -9.70 5.59
C VAL A 208 11.16 -8.36 6.30
N GLY A 209 11.16 -7.24 5.57
CA GLY A 209 11.00 -5.91 6.14
C GLY A 209 9.67 -5.72 6.88
N GLY A 210 8.57 -6.16 6.29
CA GLY A 210 7.24 -6.13 6.90
C GLY A 210 7.13 -7.04 8.13
N ALA A 211 7.72 -8.25 8.07
CA ALA A 211 7.72 -9.19 9.19
C ALA A 211 8.52 -8.63 10.38
N LEU A 212 9.68 -8.02 10.13
CA LEU A 212 10.48 -7.36 11.16
C LEU A 212 9.74 -6.17 11.78
N ALA A 213 9.08 -5.33 10.96
CA ALA A 213 8.28 -4.22 11.47
C ALA A 213 7.09 -4.71 12.33
N SER A 214 6.44 -5.80 11.92
CA SER A 214 5.36 -6.45 12.66
C SER A 214 5.86 -7.03 13.99
N TRP A 215 7.00 -7.72 13.96
CA TRP A 215 7.65 -8.28 15.15
C TRP A 215 8.01 -7.20 16.16
N ILE A 216 8.69 -6.14 15.71
CA ILE A 216 9.02 -4.98 16.55
C ILE A 216 7.75 -4.43 17.22
N SER A 217 6.68 -4.22 16.45
CA SER A 217 5.43 -3.67 16.94
C SER A 217 4.65 -4.58 17.89
N LEU A 218 4.73 -5.90 17.71
CA LEU A 218 4.14 -6.86 18.64
C LEU A 218 4.98 -6.96 19.92
N SER A 219 6.31 -6.94 19.80
CA SER A 219 7.21 -7.02 20.94
C SER A 219 7.10 -5.78 21.83
N SER A 220 6.86 -4.61 21.26
CA SER A 220 6.61 -3.38 22.01
C SER A 220 5.26 -3.37 22.72
N ALA A 221 4.29 -4.15 22.23
CA ALA A 221 2.98 -4.29 22.87
C ALA A 221 3.04 -5.05 24.20
N VAL A 222 4.02 -5.95 24.34
CA VAL A 222 4.28 -6.74 25.54
C VAL A 222 5.39 -6.05 26.34
N SER A 223 5.04 -4.93 26.98
CA SER A 223 5.96 -4.21 27.86
C SER A 223 5.68 -4.55 29.33
N THR A 224 6.67 -4.30 30.20
CA THR A 224 6.66 -4.69 31.63
C THR A 224 5.52 -4.07 32.44
N GLU A 225 4.86 -3.02 31.93
CA GLU A 225 3.78 -2.28 32.61
C GLU A 225 2.36 -2.63 32.12
N GLY A 226 2.21 -3.51 31.12
CA GLY A 226 0.92 -3.96 30.60
C GLY A 226 0.86 -4.14 29.08
N LEU A 227 -0.31 -4.54 28.59
CA LEU A 227 -0.59 -4.73 27.17
C LEU A 227 -1.04 -3.42 26.51
N ASP A 228 -0.20 -2.87 25.62
CA ASP A 228 -0.60 -1.76 24.75
C ASP A 228 -1.40 -2.30 23.54
N LEU A 229 -2.72 -2.14 23.59
CA LEU A 229 -3.64 -2.56 22.54
C LEU A 229 -3.35 -1.91 21.19
N LEU A 230 -2.83 -0.67 21.16
CA LEU A 230 -2.56 0.03 19.91
C LEU A 230 -1.33 -0.56 19.21
N SER A 231 -0.26 -0.83 19.96
CA SER A 231 0.90 -1.56 19.45
C SER A 231 0.52 -2.96 18.96
N ALA A 232 -0.28 -3.69 19.74
CA ALA A 232 -0.74 -5.03 19.36
C ALA A 232 -1.58 -5.00 18.07
N ALA A 233 -2.56 -4.10 17.99
CA ALA A 233 -3.40 -3.94 16.81
C ALA A 233 -2.58 -3.55 15.57
N THR A 234 -1.61 -2.65 15.74
CA THR A 234 -0.69 -2.26 14.67
C THR A 234 0.14 -3.45 14.21
N GLY A 235 0.77 -4.17 15.15
CA GLY A 235 1.58 -5.35 14.83
C GLY A 235 0.81 -6.45 14.11
N VAL A 236 -0.44 -6.72 14.53
CA VAL A 236 -1.35 -7.64 13.85
C VAL A 236 -1.72 -7.13 12.45
N CYS A 237 -2.04 -5.84 12.31
CA CYS A 237 -2.36 -5.24 11.02
C CYS A 237 -1.18 -5.36 10.03
N LEU A 238 0.03 -5.03 10.48
CA LEU A 238 1.25 -5.17 9.69
C LEU A 238 1.53 -6.63 9.33
N LEU A 239 1.26 -7.57 10.23
CA LEU A 239 1.43 -9.00 9.99
C LEU A 239 0.47 -9.50 8.89
N ILE A 240 -0.79 -9.09 8.95
CA ILE A 240 -1.80 -9.39 7.92
C ILE A 240 -1.39 -8.81 6.56
N LEU A 241 -0.91 -7.56 6.52
CA LEU A 241 -0.42 -6.98 5.27
C LEU A 241 0.81 -7.72 4.74
N THR A 242 1.71 -8.13 5.64
CA THR A 242 2.92 -8.87 5.27
C THR A 242 2.60 -10.27 4.75
N SER A 243 1.55 -10.94 5.25
CA SER A 243 1.17 -12.28 4.77
C SER A 243 0.84 -12.30 3.28
N ILE A 244 0.37 -11.18 2.73
CA ILE A 244 0.09 -11.02 1.30
C ILE A 244 1.36 -11.24 0.45
N PHE A 245 2.53 -10.77 0.92
CA PHE A 245 3.79 -11.00 0.21
C PHE A 245 4.14 -12.48 0.15
N PHE A 246 3.92 -13.22 1.25
CA PHE A 246 4.18 -14.67 1.29
C PHE A 246 3.24 -15.45 0.37
N SER A 247 1.94 -15.14 0.38
CA SER A 247 0.97 -15.73 -0.57
C SER A 247 1.41 -15.48 -2.01
N THR A 248 1.83 -14.25 -2.31
CA THR A 248 2.28 -13.86 -3.64
C THR A 248 3.55 -14.56 -4.07
N LEU A 249 4.52 -14.75 -3.16
CA LEU A 249 5.73 -15.53 -3.45
C LEU A 249 5.39 -16.99 -3.77
N ARG A 250 4.45 -17.58 -3.02
CA ARG A 250 3.96 -18.94 -3.28
C ARG A 250 3.31 -19.05 -4.65
N ASP A 251 2.44 -18.12 -5.00
CA ASP A 251 1.76 -18.11 -6.30
C ASP A 251 2.73 -17.90 -7.46
N LEU A 252 3.73 -17.03 -7.28
CA LEU A 252 4.78 -16.83 -8.28
C LEU A 252 5.69 -18.04 -8.43
N GLY A 253 5.87 -18.87 -7.39
CA GLY A 253 6.67 -20.09 -7.42
C GLY A 253 6.05 -21.22 -8.24
N ASN A 254 4.71 -21.22 -8.36
CA ASN A 254 3.94 -22.23 -9.09
C ASN A 254 3.73 -21.89 -10.59
N CYS A 255 4.32 -20.80 -11.08
CA CYS A 255 4.28 -20.32 -12.46
C CYS A 255 5.65 -20.45 -13.14
#